data_AF-A0A8J6AAW2-F1
#
_entry.id   AF-A0A8J6AAW2-F1
#
_cell.length_a   1.000
_cell.length_b   1.000
_cell.length_c   1.000
_cell.angle_alpha   90.00
_cell.angle_beta   90.00
_cell.angle_gamma   90.00
#
_symmetry.space_group_name_H-M   'P 1'
#
loop_
_entity.id
_entity.type
_entity.pdbx_description
1 polymer ?
#
loop_
_entity_poly.entity_id
_entity_poly.type
_entity_poly.pdbx_seq_one_letter_code
_entity_poly.pdbx_strand_id
1 'polypeptide(L)'
;IGRIAATSLGNLTNHGSEDLPLPPGWSVDWTMRGRKYYIDHNTNTTHWSHPLEREGLPPGWERVESSEFGTYYVDHTNKKAQYRHPCAPSVPRYDQPPPVTYQPQQAERNQSLLVPANPYHTAEIPDWLQVYARAPVKYDHILKWELFQLADLDTYQGMLKLLFMKELEQIVKMYEAYRQALLTELENRKQRQQWYAQQHGKNF
;
A
#
# COMPACT_ATOMS: atom_id res chain seq x y z
N ILE A 1 48.86 -16.35 36.96
CA ILE A 1 48.56 -15.26 35.99
C ILE A 1 47.61 -15.88 34.95
N GLY A 2 46.33 -15.60 34.77
CA GLY A 2 45.24 -14.81 35.40
C GLY A 2 44.03 -15.08 34.46
N ARG A 3 42.96 -15.76 34.90
CA ARG A 3 41.60 -15.27 35.22
C ARG A 3 40.96 -14.24 34.24
N ILE A 4 39.76 -14.63 33.72
CA ILE A 4 38.55 -13.85 33.25
C ILE A 4 38.70 -12.91 32.01
N ALA A 5 37.72 -12.66 31.13
CA ALA A 5 36.27 -12.92 31.08
C ALA A 5 35.74 -12.95 29.62
N ALA A 6 34.61 -13.63 29.41
CA ALA A 6 33.77 -13.49 28.22
C ALA A 6 32.92 -12.20 28.30
N THR A 7 32.71 -11.54 27.16
CA THR A 7 31.64 -10.54 26.96
C THR A 7 30.99 -10.76 25.59
N SER A 8 29.67 -10.98 25.63
CA SER A 8 28.73 -11.17 24.52
C SER A 8 28.15 -9.85 23.99
N LEU A 9 27.31 -9.96 22.94
CA LEU A 9 26.48 -8.98 22.20
C LEU A 9 27.14 -8.52 20.88
N GLY A 10 26.53 -8.61 19.70
CA GLY A 10 25.15 -8.91 19.31
C GLY A 10 24.80 -8.08 18.06
N ASN A 11 24.07 -8.68 17.12
CA ASN A 11 23.30 -8.07 16.01
C ASN A 11 23.96 -7.38 14.79
N LEU A 12 23.63 -7.95 13.62
CA LEU A 12 23.09 -7.35 12.39
C LEU A 12 23.72 -6.07 11.82
N THR A 13 24.29 -6.15 10.61
CA THR A 13 23.84 -5.34 9.44
C THR A 13 24.39 -5.90 8.13
N ASN A 14 23.50 -5.94 7.15
CA ASN A 14 23.67 -6.44 5.79
C ASN A 14 24.48 -5.43 4.94
N HIS A 15 25.82 -5.51 4.96
CA HIS A 15 26.71 -4.71 4.11
C HIS A 15 26.93 -5.39 2.76
N GLY A 16 26.10 -5.06 1.75
CA GLY A 16 26.25 -5.60 0.40
C GLY A 16 26.27 -4.57 -0.74
N SER A 17 26.18 -3.27 -0.44
CA SER A 17 26.15 -2.20 -1.45
C SER A 17 26.74 -0.88 -0.94
N GLU A 18 27.77 -0.98 -0.08
CA GLU A 18 28.54 0.18 0.41
C GLU A 18 29.92 0.29 -0.26
N ASP A 19 30.37 -0.70 -1.02
CA ASP A 19 31.76 -0.76 -1.51
C ASP A 19 31.98 -0.21 -2.93
N LEU A 20 30.95 0.29 -3.63
CA LEU A 20 31.16 0.96 -4.93
C LEU A 20 31.24 2.48 -4.74
N PRO A 21 32.38 3.13 -5.07
CA PRO A 21 32.52 4.57 -4.92
C PRO A 21 31.59 5.30 -5.90
N LEU A 22 30.89 6.33 -5.38
CA LEU A 22 30.06 7.21 -6.19
C LEU A 22 30.94 8.04 -7.15
N PRO A 23 30.52 8.25 -8.41
CA PRO A 23 31.20 9.17 -9.30
C PRO A 23 31.21 10.62 -8.75
N PRO A 24 32.14 11.48 -9.19
CA PRO A 24 32.18 12.88 -8.77
C PRO A 24 30.85 13.59 -9.03
N GLY A 25 30.35 14.33 -8.03
CA GLY A 25 29.08 15.05 -8.11
C GLY A 25 27.84 14.17 -7.86
N TRP A 26 28.00 12.93 -7.41
CA TRP A 26 26.88 12.09 -7.00
C TRP A 26 26.78 11.98 -5.48
N SER A 27 25.55 12.04 -4.96
CA SER A 27 25.26 11.78 -3.55
C SER A 27 24.11 10.77 -3.40
N VAL A 28 23.90 10.30 -2.19
CA VAL A 28 22.88 9.32 -1.85
C VAL A 28 21.99 9.89 -0.77
N ASP A 29 20.70 9.66 -0.90
CA ASP A 29 19.72 10.01 0.12
C ASP A 29 18.59 8.97 0.18
N TRP A 30 17.70 9.11 1.15
CA TRP A 30 16.65 8.14 1.45
C TRP A 30 15.28 8.81 1.45
N THR A 31 14.32 8.15 0.81
CA THR A 31 12.92 8.58 0.89
C THR A 31 12.35 8.34 2.29
N MET A 32 11.26 9.02 2.64
CA MET A 32 10.53 8.81 3.91
C MET A 32 10.06 7.35 4.10
N ARG A 33 10.01 6.55 3.04
CA ARG A 33 9.68 5.12 3.06
C ARG A 33 10.91 4.21 3.18
N GLY A 34 12.09 4.78 3.44
CA GLY A 34 13.35 4.03 3.57
C GLY A 34 13.91 3.50 2.25
N ARG A 35 13.46 4.01 1.10
CA ARG A 35 14.03 3.65 -0.21
C ARG A 35 15.21 4.57 -0.56
N LYS A 36 16.37 3.98 -0.86
CA LYS A 36 17.60 4.67 -1.30
C LYS A 36 17.41 5.27 -2.70
N TYR A 37 17.90 6.48 -2.92
CA TYR A 37 17.97 7.13 -4.22
C TYR A 37 19.30 7.89 -4.37
N TYR A 38 19.71 8.11 -5.62
CA TYR A 38 20.98 8.73 -5.99
C TYR A 38 20.72 10.08 -6.62
N ILE A 39 21.48 11.10 -6.24
CA ILE A 39 21.33 12.47 -6.70
C ILE A 39 22.55 12.81 -7.55
N ASP A 40 22.32 13.20 -8.80
CA ASP A 40 23.35 13.70 -9.70
C ASP A 40 23.36 15.23 -9.65
N HIS A 41 24.36 15.82 -8.98
CA HIS A 41 24.54 17.27 -8.90
C HIS A 41 25.10 17.87 -10.19
N ASN A 42 25.62 17.07 -11.12
CA ASN A 42 26.11 17.57 -12.41
C ASN A 42 24.93 17.92 -13.34
N THR A 43 23.84 17.15 -13.26
CA THR A 43 22.65 17.33 -14.10
C THR A 43 21.41 17.78 -13.32
N ASN A 44 21.51 17.87 -11.98
CA ASN A 44 20.40 18.16 -11.07
C ASN A 44 19.22 17.17 -11.24
N THR A 45 19.54 15.89 -11.36
CA THR A 45 18.54 14.82 -11.52
C THR A 45 18.64 13.79 -10.42
N THR A 46 17.55 13.06 -10.18
CA THR A 46 17.50 11.98 -9.18
C THR A 46 17.24 10.64 -9.86
N HIS A 47 17.95 9.61 -9.41
CA HIS A 47 17.90 8.28 -9.97
C HIS A 47 17.62 7.25 -8.88
N TRP A 48 16.87 6.21 -9.22
CA TRP A 48 16.61 5.09 -8.30
C TRP A 48 17.72 4.03 -8.26
N SER A 49 18.72 4.16 -9.14
CA SER A 49 19.81 3.20 -9.31
C SER A 49 21.18 3.88 -9.36
N HIS A 50 22.23 3.17 -8.94
CA HIS A 50 23.59 3.70 -8.92
C HIS A 50 24.08 3.99 -10.36
N PRO A 51 24.78 5.10 -10.64
CA PRO A 51 25.26 5.44 -11.98
C PRO A 51 26.12 4.35 -12.62
N LEU A 52 27.00 3.71 -11.83
CA LEU A 52 27.86 2.61 -12.28
C LEU A 52 27.12 1.28 -12.54
N GLU A 53 25.84 1.14 -12.16
CA GLU A 53 25.05 -0.06 -12.54
C GLU A 53 24.77 -0.11 -14.05
N ARG A 54 24.85 1.02 -14.77
CA ARG A 54 24.73 1.05 -16.23
C ARG A 54 26.01 0.65 -16.95
N GLU A 55 27.18 0.85 -16.34
CA GLU A 55 28.48 0.50 -16.93
C GLU A 55 28.97 -0.90 -16.54
N GLY A 56 28.39 -1.54 -15.52
CA GLY A 56 28.77 -2.87 -15.04
C GLY A 56 28.14 -4.07 -15.77
N LEU A 57 27.39 -3.84 -16.85
CA LEU A 57 26.80 -4.91 -17.65
C LEU A 57 27.78 -5.41 -18.72
N PRO A 58 27.95 -6.73 -18.91
CA PRO A 58 28.77 -7.25 -19.99
C PRO A 58 28.27 -6.76 -21.36
N PRO A 59 29.13 -6.69 -22.40
CA PRO A 59 28.72 -6.28 -23.73
C PRO A 59 27.52 -7.11 -24.24
N GLY A 60 26.46 -6.42 -24.67
CA GLY A 60 25.23 -7.05 -25.16
C GLY A 60 24.19 -7.39 -24.09
N TRP A 61 24.42 -7.04 -22.82
CA TRP A 61 23.42 -7.11 -21.77
C TRP A 61 22.73 -5.77 -21.56
N GLU A 62 21.40 -5.77 -21.57
CA GLU A 62 20.57 -4.59 -21.33
C GLU A 62 19.68 -4.82 -20.11
N ARG A 63 19.61 -3.83 -19.22
CA ARG A 63 18.64 -3.84 -18.11
C ARG A 63 17.34 -3.21 -18.58
N VAL A 64 16.26 -3.98 -18.55
CA VAL A 64 14.91 -3.54 -18.92
C VAL A 64 14.05 -3.44 -17.66
N GLU A 65 13.30 -2.35 -17.55
CA GLU A 65 12.32 -2.13 -16.48
C GLU A 65 10.92 -2.17 -17.09
N SER A 66 10.10 -3.13 -16.66
CA SER A 66 8.70 -3.25 -17.04
C SER A 66 7.81 -2.95 -15.85
N SER A 67 6.71 -2.24 -16.06
CA SER A 67 5.68 -2.01 -15.05
C SER A 67 4.99 -3.30 -14.59
N GLU A 68 5.00 -4.35 -15.42
CA GLU A 68 4.38 -5.64 -15.15
C GLU A 68 5.36 -6.66 -14.55
N PHE A 69 6.61 -6.65 -15.02
CA PHE A 69 7.62 -7.66 -14.66
C PHE A 69 8.74 -7.12 -13.76
N GLY A 70 8.73 -5.83 -13.41
CA GLY A 70 9.82 -5.20 -12.67
C GLY A 70 11.12 -5.16 -13.49
N THR A 71 12.26 -5.14 -12.79
CA THR A 71 13.58 -5.05 -13.42
C THR A 71 14.10 -6.43 -13.81
N TYR A 72 14.45 -6.61 -15.09
CA TYR A 72 15.10 -7.81 -15.61
C TYR A 72 16.25 -7.46 -16.56
N TYR A 73 17.15 -8.40 -16.79
CA TYR A 73 18.34 -8.25 -17.64
C TYR A 73 18.18 -9.11 -18.88
N VAL A 74 18.34 -8.51 -20.05
CA VAL A 74 18.22 -9.15 -21.35
C VAL A 74 19.60 -9.26 -21.97
N ASP A 75 19.99 -10.48 -22.29
CA ASP A 75 21.15 -10.78 -23.11
C ASP A 75 20.74 -10.77 -24.59
N HIS A 76 21.20 -9.77 -25.33
CA HIS A 76 20.90 -9.57 -26.74
C HIS A 76 21.70 -10.51 -27.65
N THR A 77 22.81 -11.07 -27.14
CA THR A 77 23.65 -12.03 -27.87
C THR A 77 23.01 -13.41 -27.89
N ASN A 78 22.40 -13.83 -26.78
CA ASN A 78 21.75 -15.14 -26.65
C ASN A 78 20.22 -15.10 -26.71
N LYS A 79 19.61 -13.92 -26.89
CA LYS A 79 18.15 -13.69 -26.86
C LYS A 79 17.49 -14.30 -25.61
N LYS A 80 18.11 -14.09 -24.44
CA LYS A 80 17.63 -14.59 -23.15
C LYS A 80 17.35 -13.44 -22.19
N ALA A 81 16.35 -13.61 -21.33
CA ALA A 81 16.06 -12.68 -20.25
C ALA A 81 16.18 -13.40 -18.91
N GLN A 82 16.73 -12.72 -17.90
CA GLN A 82 16.85 -13.23 -16.55
C GLN A 82 16.68 -12.11 -15.52
N TYR A 83 16.12 -12.44 -14.37
CA TYR A 83 15.97 -11.50 -13.26
C TYR A 83 17.28 -11.26 -12.49
N ARG A 84 18.19 -12.24 -12.50
CA ARG A 84 19.47 -12.14 -11.80
C ARG A 84 20.46 -11.35 -12.64
N HIS A 85 21.24 -10.48 -12.01
CA HIS A 85 22.32 -9.77 -12.70
C HIS A 85 23.38 -10.77 -13.20
N PRO A 86 23.89 -10.64 -14.44
CA PRO A 86 24.87 -11.57 -15.01
C PRO A 86 26.16 -11.71 -14.19
N CYS A 87 26.54 -10.67 -13.43
CA CYS A 87 27.70 -10.68 -12.52
C CYS A 87 27.34 -10.90 -11.03
N ALA A 88 26.11 -11.26 -10.69
CA ALA A 88 25.75 -11.44 -9.28
C ALA A 88 26.35 -12.74 -8.70
N PRO A 89 27.06 -12.69 -7.55
CA PRO A 89 27.65 -13.87 -6.93
C PRO A 89 26.59 -14.92 -6.60
N SER A 90 26.91 -16.19 -6.87
CA SER A 90 26.05 -17.38 -6.73
C SER A 90 25.78 -17.74 -5.26
N VAL A 91 25.12 -16.87 -4.49
CA VAL A 91 24.71 -17.23 -3.13
C VAL A 91 23.56 -18.25 -3.20
N PRO A 92 23.64 -19.40 -2.51
CA PRO A 92 22.50 -20.28 -2.29
C PRO A 92 21.48 -19.52 -1.43
N ARG A 93 20.31 -19.23 -1.99
CA ARG A 93 19.20 -18.56 -1.32
C ARG A 93 18.59 -19.53 -0.30
N TYR A 94 18.87 -19.34 0.99
CA TYR A 94 18.17 -20.07 2.07
C TYR A 94 16.81 -19.47 2.45
N ASP A 95 16.43 -18.31 1.90
CA ASP A 95 15.12 -17.68 2.11
C ASP A 95 14.31 -17.61 0.82
N GLN A 96 14.01 -18.77 0.25
CA GLN A 96 12.90 -18.89 -0.69
C GLN A 96 12.01 -20.01 -0.17
N PRO A 97 10.79 -19.73 0.36
CA PRO A 97 9.80 -20.79 0.44
C PRO A 97 9.69 -21.39 -0.96
N PRO A 98 9.55 -22.74 -1.07
CA PRO A 98 9.57 -23.41 -2.36
C PRO A 98 8.61 -22.72 -3.33
N PRO A 99 8.94 -22.64 -4.64
CA PRO A 99 8.07 -22.00 -5.61
C PRO A 99 6.70 -22.65 -5.51
N VAL A 100 5.72 -21.89 -5.03
CA VAL A 100 4.33 -22.31 -5.08
C VAL A 100 3.98 -22.25 -6.55
N THR A 101 4.10 -23.39 -7.22
CA THR A 101 3.50 -23.57 -8.54
C THR A 101 2.02 -23.28 -8.32
N TYR A 102 1.54 -22.11 -8.76
CA TYR A 102 0.11 -21.85 -8.89
C TYR A 102 -0.40 -22.80 -9.97
N GLN A 103 -0.65 -24.05 -9.59
CA GLN A 103 -1.65 -24.85 -10.26
C GLN A 103 -2.97 -24.15 -9.92
N PRO A 104 -3.81 -23.77 -10.91
CA PRO A 104 -5.18 -23.42 -10.62
C PRO A 104 -5.81 -24.69 -10.05
N GLN A 105 -5.78 -24.79 -8.72
CA GLN A 105 -6.46 -25.83 -7.99
C GLN A 105 -7.92 -25.62 -8.35
N GLN A 106 -8.47 -26.55 -9.14
CA GLN A 106 -9.89 -26.60 -9.42
C GLN A 106 -10.58 -26.38 -8.08
N ALA A 107 -11.37 -25.31 -7.99
CA ALA A 107 -12.02 -24.94 -6.75
C ALA A 107 -12.76 -26.17 -6.23
N GLU A 108 -12.18 -26.84 -5.23
CA GLU A 108 -12.90 -27.75 -4.37
C GLU A 108 -13.87 -26.85 -3.63
N ARG A 109 -15.02 -26.67 -4.27
CA ARG A 109 -16.16 -25.83 -3.89
C ARG A 109 -16.83 -26.35 -2.61
N ASN A 110 -16.08 -26.93 -1.68
CA ASN A 110 -16.59 -27.60 -0.49
C ASN A 110 -15.68 -27.46 0.73
N GLN A 111 -14.99 -26.33 0.88
CA GLN A 111 -14.67 -25.83 2.22
C GLN A 111 -15.13 -24.39 2.31
N SER A 112 -16.27 -24.17 2.95
CA SER A 112 -16.66 -22.85 3.43
C SER A 112 -15.62 -22.42 4.46
N LEU A 113 -14.54 -21.77 4.01
CA LEU A 113 -13.61 -21.09 4.90
C LEU A 113 -14.35 -19.91 5.51
N LEU A 114 -14.94 -20.11 6.69
CA LEU A 114 -15.59 -19.03 7.43
C LEU A 114 -14.51 -18.04 7.89
N VAL A 115 -14.48 -16.88 7.24
CA VAL A 115 -13.77 -15.72 7.77
C VAL A 115 -14.63 -15.16 8.92
N PRO A 116 -14.08 -15.07 10.14
CA PRO A 116 -14.84 -14.53 11.26
C PRO A 116 -15.21 -13.07 10.98
N ALA A 117 -16.35 -12.64 11.53
CA ALA A 117 -16.75 -11.24 11.47
C ALA A 117 -15.66 -10.35 12.10
N ASN A 118 -15.55 -9.11 11.63
CA ASN A 118 -14.61 -8.14 12.16
C ASN A 118 -14.73 -8.07 13.70
N PRO A 119 -13.64 -8.35 14.45
CA PRO A 119 -13.69 -8.45 15.91
C PRO A 119 -14.10 -7.16 16.61
N TYR A 120 -13.99 -6.02 15.92
CA TYR A 120 -14.34 -4.72 16.48
C TYR A 120 -15.82 -4.37 16.37
N HIS A 121 -16.64 -5.16 15.67
CA HIS A 121 -18.09 -4.89 15.59
C HIS A 121 -18.79 -4.93 16.95
N THR A 122 -18.26 -5.71 17.90
CA THR A 122 -18.81 -5.85 19.27
C THR A 122 -17.93 -5.20 20.34
N ALA A 123 -16.76 -4.66 19.97
CA ALA A 123 -15.87 -4.01 20.92
C ALA A 123 -16.35 -2.59 21.24
N GLU A 124 -16.37 -2.23 22.52
CA GLU A 124 -16.65 -0.86 22.95
C GLU A 124 -15.49 0.05 22.53
N ILE A 125 -15.78 0.98 21.62
CA ILE A 125 -14.78 1.93 21.12
C ILE A 125 -14.58 3.02 22.19
N PRO A 126 -13.35 3.21 22.71
CA PRO A 126 -13.10 4.20 23.76
C PRO A 126 -13.58 5.60 23.36
N ASP A 127 -14.21 6.32 24.29
CA ASP A 127 -14.77 7.65 24.02
C ASP A 127 -13.73 8.66 23.53
N TRP A 128 -12.52 8.62 24.10
CA TRP A 128 -11.43 9.48 23.68
C TRP A 128 -11.06 9.29 22.20
N LEU A 129 -11.20 8.07 21.68
CA LEU A 129 -10.92 7.76 20.28
C LEU A 129 -12.03 8.29 19.36
N GLN A 130 -13.29 8.32 19.84
CA GLN A 130 -14.39 8.99 19.13
C GLN A 130 -14.20 10.51 19.09
N VAL A 131 -13.70 11.10 20.18
CA VAL A 131 -13.35 12.53 20.23
C VAL A 131 -12.22 12.84 19.26
N TYR A 132 -11.17 12.00 19.25
CA TYR A 132 -10.06 12.12 18.30
C TYR A 132 -10.54 12.04 16.84
N ALA A 133 -11.41 11.07 16.50
CA ALA A 133 -11.92 10.91 15.14
C ALA A 133 -12.70 12.14 14.62
N ARG A 134 -13.34 12.90 15.52
CA ARG A 134 -14.07 14.14 15.19
C ARG A 134 -13.20 15.40 15.31
N ALA A 135 -11.97 15.27 15.82
CA ALA A 135 -11.11 16.41 16.06
C ALA A 135 -10.61 17.00 14.73
N PRO A 136 -10.49 18.34 14.62
CA PRO A 136 -9.83 18.96 13.48
C PRO A 136 -8.40 18.48 13.29
N VAL A 137 -7.97 18.31 12.04
CA VAL A 137 -6.60 17.89 11.66
C VAL A 137 -5.48 18.75 12.26
N LYS A 138 -5.76 20.03 12.54
CA LYS A 138 -4.81 20.94 13.20
C LYS A 138 -4.37 20.46 14.59
N TYR A 139 -5.14 19.59 15.24
CA TYR A 139 -4.83 19.05 16.56
C TYR A 139 -4.25 17.65 16.50
N ASP A 140 -4.08 17.05 15.32
CA ASP A 140 -3.64 15.64 15.20
C ASP A 140 -2.29 15.38 15.87
N HIS A 141 -1.35 16.33 15.72
CA HIS A 141 0.00 16.26 16.27
C HIS A 141 0.10 16.27 17.81
N ILE A 142 -1.00 16.56 18.53
CA ILE A 142 -0.96 16.58 19.99
C ILE A 142 -0.94 15.17 20.58
N LEU A 143 -1.38 14.16 19.83
CA LEU A 143 -1.41 12.78 20.27
C LEU A 143 -0.12 12.09 19.85
N LYS A 144 0.66 11.64 20.84
CA LYS A 144 1.95 10.98 20.64
C LYS A 144 1.76 9.47 20.55
N TRP A 145 1.58 8.98 19.33
CA TRP A 145 1.33 7.56 19.05
C TRP A 145 2.52 6.66 19.44
N GLU A 146 3.73 7.20 19.49
CA GLU A 146 4.95 6.46 19.85
C GLU A 146 4.97 6.00 21.31
N LEU A 147 4.06 6.52 22.15
CA LEU A 147 3.91 6.10 23.54
C LEU A 147 3.08 4.82 23.70
N PHE A 148 2.40 4.36 22.64
CA PHE A 148 1.56 3.16 22.66
C PHE A 148 2.31 1.93 22.14
N GLN A 149 1.88 0.75 22.58
CA GLN A 149 2.40 -0.51 22.05
C GLN A 149 1.87 -0.75 20.64
N LEU A 150 2.67 -1.43 19.80
CA LEU A 150 2.29 -1.72 18.42
C LEU A 150 0.97 -2.48 18.30
N ALA A 151 0.70 -3.43 19.20
CA ALA A 151 -0.55 -4.19 19.23
C ALA A 151 -1.78 -3.32 19.53
N ASP A 152 -1.62 -2.31 20.41
CA ASP A 152 -2.69 -1.36 20.73
C ASP A 152 -2.96 -0.44 19.53
N LEU A 153 -1.91 -0.03 18.82
CA LEU A 153 -2.03 0.78 17.60
C LEU A 153 -2.82 0.06 16.50
N ASP A 154 -2.56 -1.23 16.28
CA ASP A 154 -3.33 -2.05 15.31
C ASP A 154 -4.82 -2.12 15.70
N THR A 155 -5.08 -2.24 17.00
CA THR A 155 -6.43 -2.25 17.57
C THR A 155 -7.14 -0.91 17.32
N TYR A 156 -6.51 0.20 17.70
CA TYR A 156 -7.08 1.55 17.50
C TYR A 156 -7.28 1.88 16.03
N GLN A 157 -6.35 1.50 15.16
CA GLN A 157 -6.51 1.67 13.71
C GLN A 157 -7.73 0.91 13.18
N GLY A 158 -7.95 -0.32 13.64
CA GLY A 158 -9.15 -1.09 13.31
C GLY A 158 -10.44 -0.41 13.77
N MET A 159 -10.45 0.15 14.97
CA MET A 159 -11.59 0.90 15.51
C MET A 159 -11.85 2.21 14.76
N LEU A 160 -10.80 2.95 14.37
CA LEU A 160 -10.93 4.16 13.55
C LEU A 160 -11.52 3.85 12.16
N LYS A 161 -11.08 2.77 11.52
CA LYS A 161 -11.68 2.28 10.27
C LYS A 161 -13.16 1.95 10.46
N LEU A 162 -13.54 1.35 11.59
CA LEU A 162 -14.94 1.06 11.89
C LEU A 162 -15.77 2.34 12.08
N LEU A 163 -15.27 3.35 12.80
CA LEU A 163 -15.93 4.64 12.95
C LEU A 163 -16.13 5.32 11.59
N PHE A 164 -15.10 5.33 10.76
CA PHE A 164 -15.17 5.88 9.41
C PHE A 164 -16.23 5.16 8.57
N MET A 165 -16.27 3.82 8.61
CA MET A 165 -17.28 3.05 7.86
C MET A 165 -18.70 3.34 8.34
N LYS A 166 -18.92 3.54 9.65
CA LYS A 166 -20.21 3.95 10.21
C LYS A 166 -20.63 5.33 9.74
N GLU A 167 -19.71 6.29 9.73
CA GLU A 167 -19.99 7.65 9.24
C GLU A 167 -20.32 7.65 7.75
N LEU A 168 -19.55 6.91 6.96
CA LEU A 168 -19.78 6.73 5.53
C LEU A 168 -21.16 6.09 5.27
N GLU A 169 -21.51 5.03 6.00
CA GLU A 169 -22.82 4.39 5.91
C GLU A 169 -23.94 5.40 6.20
N GLN A 170 -23.80 6.23 7.24
CA GLN A 170 -24.79 7.25 7.58
C GLN A 170 -24.93 8.30 6.46
N ILE A 171 -23.81 8.77 5.90
CA ILE A 171 -23.83 9.70 4.77
C ILE A 171 -24.58 9.07 3.59
N VAL A 172 -24.23 7.84 3.21
CA VAL A 172 -24.89 7.14 2.10
C VAL A 172 -26.40 7.01 2.34
N LYS A 173 -26.82 6.60 3.54
CA LYS A 173 -28.24 6.52 3.91
C LYS A 173 -28.96 7.85 3.78
N MET A 174 -28.34 8.94 4.23
CA MET A 174 -28.91 10.30 4.11
C MET A 174 -29.11 10.70 2.66
N TYR A 175 -28.12 10.45 1.80
CA TYR A 175 -28.21 10.77 0.37
C TYR A 175 -29.20 9.87 -0.37
N GLU A 176 -29.30 8.58 -0.02
CA GLU A 176 -30.31 7.68 -0.58
C GLU A 176 -31.73 8.13 -0.18
N ALA A 177 -31.94 8.49 1.09
CA ALA A 177 -33.23 9.03 1.54
C ALA A 177 -33.59 10.33 0.80
N TYR A 178 -32.62 11.23 0.63
CA TYR A 178 -32.81 12.47 -0.13
C TYR A 178 -33.13 12.20 -1.61
N ARG A 179 -32.42 11.24 -2.23
CA ARG A 179 -32.70 10.79 -3.60
C ARG A 179 -34.13 10.29 -3.75
N GLN A 180 -34.59 9.45 -2.82
CA GLN A 180 -35.95 8.94 -2.84
C GLN A 180 -36.98 10.06 -2.69
N ALA A 181 -36.76 11.00 -1.77
CA ALA A 181 -37.64 12.15 -1.60
C ALA A 181 -37.79 12.98 -2.88
N LEU A 182 -36.69 13.21 -3.60
CA LEU A 182 -36.71 13.90 -4.89
C LEU A 182 -37.50 13.13 -5.96
N LEU A 183 -37.31 11.80 -6.04
CA LEU A 183 -38.05 10.96 -6.99
C LEU A 183 -39.55 10.96 -6.69
N THR A 184 -39.92 10.85 -5.42
CA THR A 184 -41.32 10.92 -4.99
C THR A 184 -41.94 12.27 -5.36
N GLU A 185 -41.24 13.38 -5.12
CA GLU A 185 -41.74 14.72 -5.48
C GLU A 185 -41.88 14.89 -7.00
N LEU A 186 -40.96 14.36 -7.79
CA LEU A 186 -41.06 14.37 -9.26
C LEU A 186 -42.29 13.60 -9.75
N GLU A 187 -42.53 12.40 -9.20
CA GLU A 187 -43.69 11.58 -9.56
C GLU A 187 -45.01 12.26 -9.14
N ASN A 188 -45.05 12.86 -7.95
CA ASN A 188 -46.21 13.63 -7.49
C ASN A 188 -46.55 14.79 -8.44
N ARG A 189 -45.54 15.51 -8.94
CA ARG A 189 -45.73 16.59 -9.92
C ARG A 189 -46.26 16.07 -11.25
N LYS A 190 -45.71 14.96 -11.74
CA LYS A 190 -46.15 14.31 -12.97
C LYS A 190 -47.62 13.87 -12.88
N GLN A 191 -48.00 13.19 -11.81
CA GLN A 191 -49.39 12.76 -11.58
C GLN A 191 -50.34 13.95 -11.51
N ARG A 192 -49.93 15.02 -10.80
CA ARG A 192 -50.71 16.26 -10.70
C ARG A 192 -50.91 16.92 -12.06
N GLN A 193 -49.88 16.98 -12.90
CA GLN A 193 -49.99 17.51 -14.27
C GLN A 193 -50.94 16.67 -15.13
N GLN A 194 -50.83 15.35 -15.08
CA GLN A 194 -51.72 14.44 -15.80
C GLN A 194 -53.18 14.59 -15.35
N TRP A 195 -53.41 14.74 -14.04
CA TRP A 195 -54.74 14.97 -13.50
C TRP A 195 -55.38 16.24 -14.06
N TYR A 196 -54.66 17.38 -14.06
CA TYR A 196 -55.16 18.61 -14.65
C TYR A 196 -55.43 18.48 -16.16
N ALA A 197 -54.54 17.83 -16.92
CA ALA A 197 -54.73 17.61 -18.36
C ALA A 197 -55.99 16.79 -18.66
N GLN A 198 -56.32 15.78 -17.85
CA GLN A 198 -57.52 14.95 -18.02
C GLN A 198 -58.83 15.70 -17.70
N GLN A 199 -58.80 16.66 -16.77
CA GLN A 199 -59.98 17.49 -16.44
C GLN A 199 -60.31 18.47 -17.57
N HIS A 200 -59.31 19.00 -18.28
CA HIS A 200 -59.52 19.87 -19.43
C HIS A 200 -60.06 19.13 -20.67
N GLY A 201 -59.79 17.83 -20.81
CA GLY A 201 -60.31 17.01 -21.92
C GLY A 201 -61.76 16.53 -21.77
N LYS A 202 -62.37 16.64 -20.58
CA LYS A 202 -63.75 16.20 -20.30
C LYS A 202 -64.80 17.30 -20.38
N ASN A 203 -64.38 18.56 -20.58
CA ASN A 203 -65.26 19.73 -20.61
C ASN A 203 -65.52 20.28 -22.05
N PHE A 204 -65.37 19.43 -23.07
CA PHE A 204 -65.74 19.73 -24.46
C PHE A 204 -66.68 18.65 -25.00
#